data_AF-A0A7J6NLB0-F1
#
_entry.id   AF-A0A7J6NLB0-F1
#
_cell.length_a   1.000
_cell.length_b   1.000
_cell.length_c   1.000
_cell.angle_alpha   90.00
_cell.angle_beta   90.00
_cell.angle_gamma   90.00
#
_symmetry.space_group_name_H-M   'P 1'
#
loop_
_entity.id
_entity.type
_entity.pdbx_description
1 polymer ?
#
loop_
_entity_poly.entity_id
_entity_poly.type
_entity_poly.pdbx_seq_one_letter_code
_entity_poly.pdbx_strand_id
1 'polypeptide(L)'
;MEAFTHASVAAVSPSYSNERLEWIGDAVLGAVVWSLLYEQGRATPSAFIDYTCNFHLSRVAVLQLEAHTRINVLSVPLQSAIGRYVRELYHDEQPVPKGPKALADCVEAVIGAIWSDAGGSAGDGWDAAEKFIKDNVFSLELADRRAMPRSDRKDGGPGSGPGGGRRKRRRRIPGLQADDTGQTNARCARQAKRDGRRSRAP
;
A
#
# COMPACT_ATOMS: atom_id res chain seq x y z
N MET A 1 -5.65 22.91 2.26
CA MET A 1 -5.26 23.01 0.83
C MET A 1 -4.00 22.20 0.53
N GLU A 2 -2.99 22.25 1.40
CA GLU A 2 -1.73 21.49 1.25
C GLU A 2 -1.92 19.97 1.08
N ALA A 3 -2.80 19.33 1.86
CA ALA A 3 -3.03 17.89 1.81
C ALA A 3 -3.46 17.34 0.42
N PHE A 4 -4.06 18.19 -0.42
CA PHE A 4 -4.49 17.84 -1.78
C PHE A 4 -3.52 18.34 -2.86
N THR A 5 -2.35 18.88 -2.49
CA THR A 5 -1.40 19.48 -3.43
C THR A 5 -0.25 18.53 -3.71
N HIS A 6 -0.23 17.92 -4.90
CA HIS A 6 0.82 17.01 -5.31
C HIS A 6 2.15 17.75 -5.58
N ALA A 7 3.28 17.07 -5.38
CA ALA A 7 4.62 17.63 -5.57
C ALA A 7 4.87 18.22 -6.97
N SER A 8 4.15 17.78 -8.00
CA SER A 8 4.25 18.38 -9.34
C SER A 8 3.76 19.84 -9.40
N VAL A 9 2.99 20.30 -8.42
CA VAL A 9 2.61 21.72 -8.26
C VAL A 9 3.74 22.51 -7.59
N ALA A 10 4.35 21.93 -6.55
CA ALA A 10 5.50 22.50 -5.84
C ALA A 10 6.73 22.69 -6.74
N ALA A 11 6.82 21.93 -7.84
CA ALA A 11 7.88 22.07 -8.84
C ALA A 11 7.81 23.36 -9.67
N VAL A 12 6.65 24.02 -9.74
CA VAL A 12 6.44 25.22 -10.58
C VAL A 12 6.03 26.46 -9.80
N SER A 13 5.63 26.30 -8.54
CA SER A 13 5.26 27.37 -7.62
C SER A 13 5.84 27.02 -6.25
N PRO A 14 6.32 27.99 -5.45
CA PRO A 14 6.83 27.75 -4.09
C PRO A 14 5.70 27.42 -3.08
N SER A 15 4.76 26.55 -3.47
CA SER A 15 3.73 25.97 -2.63
C SER A 15 4.24 24.72 -1.93
N TYR A 16 3.80 24.48 -0.70
CA TYR A 16 4.06 23.21 -0.01
C TYR A 16 3.34 22.04 -0.71
N SER A 17 4.05 20.94 -0.89
CA SER A 17 3.47 19.65 -1.31
C SER A 17 2.90 18.92 -0.11
N ASN A 18 2.00 17.97 -0.38
CA ASN A 18 1.39 17.12 0.63
C ASN A 18 2.38 16.15 1.31
N GLU A 19 3.61 15.99 0.84
CA GLU A 19 4.57 14.95 1.28
C GLU A 19 4.90 15.01 2.78
N ARG A 20 4.98 16.21 3.37
CA ARG A 20 5.23 16.34 4.83
C ARG A 20 4.03 15.85 5.64
N LEU A 21 2.82 16.15 5.16
CA LEU A 21 1.59 15.71 5.79
C LEU A 21 1.36 14.21 5.56
N GLU A 22 1.68 13.68 4.36
CA GLU A 22 1.67 12.24 4.05
C GLU A 22 2.53 11.49 5.06
N TRP A 23 3.76 11.95 5.30
CA TRP A 23 4.67 11.28 6.23
C TRP A 23 4.14 11.23 7.67
N ILE A 24 3.57 12.32 8.17
CA ILE A 24 2.92 12.35 9.51
C ILE A 24 1.68 11.43 9.49
N GLY A 25 0.89 11.55 8.43
CA GLY A 25 -0.34 10.84 8.20
C GLY A 25 -0.19 9.32 8.20
N ASP A 26 0.82 8.79 7.51
CA ASP A 26 1.13 7.36 7.47
C ASP A 26 1.46 6.82 8.87
N ALA A 27 2.26 7.57 9.65
CA ALA A 27 2.58 7.18 11.03
C ALA A 27 1.33 7.17 11.93
N VAL A 28 0.49 8.20 11.84
CA VAL A 28 -0.76 8.31 12.61
C VAL A 28 -1.75 7.24 12.19
N LEU A 29 -1.95 7.04 10.88
CA LEU A 29 -2.78 5.98 10.30
C LEU A 29 -2.33 4.62 10.83
N GLY A 30 -1.03 4.35 10.78
CA GLY A 30 -0.45 3.10 11.26
C GLY A 30 -0.75 2.85 12.74
N ALA A 31 -0.51 3.85 13.58
CA ALA A 31 -0.73 3.77 15.02
C ALA A 31 -2.22 3.54 15.36
N VAL A 32 -3.12 4.34 14.77
CA VAL A 32 -4.56 4.26 15.01
C VAL A 32 -5.12 2.93 14.51
N VAL A 33 -4.83 2.53 13.26
CA VAL A 33 -5.32 1.25 12.70
C VAL A 33 -4.90 0.09 13.59
N TRP A 34 -3.66 0.09 14.08
CA TRP A 34 -3.18 -0.96 14.97
C TRP A 34 -3.92 -0.96 16.32
N SER A 35 -4.17 0.22 16.92
CA SER A 35 -4.96 0.35 18.16
C SER A 35 -6.36 -0.23 17.99
N LEU A 36 -7.06 0.18 16.92
CA LEU A 36 -8.43 -0.27 16.65
C LEU A 36 -8.51 -1.79 16.40
N LEU A 37 -7.57 -2.33 15.65
CA LEU A 37 -7.50 -3.78 15.44
C LEU A 37 -7.17 -4.54 16.73
N TYR A 38 -6.34 -3.97 17.58
CA TYR A 38 -5.99 -4.57 18.87
C TYR A 38 -7.19 -4.61 19.81
N GLU A 39 -7.92 -3.50 19.94
CA GLU A 39 -9.15 -3.40 20.74
C GLU A 39 -10.24 -4.38 20.27
N GLN A 40 -10.31 -4.64 18.96
CA GLN A 40 -11.23 -5.62 18.37
C GLN A 40 -10.75 -7.08 18.48
N GLY A 41 -9.55 -7.35 19.01
CA GLY A 41 -8.96 -8.69 19.02
C GLY A 41 -8.59 -9.23 17.63
N ARG A 42 -8.38 -8.34 16.65
CA ARG A 42 -8.11 -8.65 15.24
C ARG A 42 -6.72 -8.22 14.76
N ALA A 43 -5.85 -7.76 15.67
CA ALA A 43 -4.50 -7.30 15.35
C ALA A 43 -3.64 -8.40 14.72
N THR A 44 -3.59 -8.39 13.39
CA THR A 44 -2.73 -9.24 12.59
C THR A 44 -2.09 -8.39 11.49
N PRO A 45 -0.89 -8.76 11.00
CA PRO A 45 -0.26 -8.03 9.89
C PRO A 45 -1.17 -7.96 8.65
N SER A 46 -1.92 -9.02 8.37
CA SER A 46 -2.85 -9.04 7.24
C SER A 46 -4.00 -8.04 7.41
N ALA A 47 -4.65 -8.03 8.58
CA ALA A 47 -5.73 -7.09 8.85
C ALA A 47 -5.24 -5.63 8.82
N PHE A 48 -4.03 -5.37 9.31
CA PHE A 48 -3.43 -4.04 9.21
C PHE A 48 -3.22 -3.61 7.75
N ILE A 49 -2.60 -4.47 6.94
CA ILE A 49 -2.37 -4.21 5.51
C ILE A 49 -3.69 -3.98 4.77
N ASP A 50 -4.77 -4.65 5.16
CA ASP A 50 -6.06 -4.46 4.53
C ASP A 50 -6.51 -2.99 4.60
N TYR A 51 -6.28 -2.29 5.72
CA TYR A 51 -6.67 -0.88 5.90
C TYR A 51 -5.59 0.15 5.53
N THR A 52 -4.31 -0.24 5.50
CA THR A 52 -3.20 0.70 5.22
C THR A 52 -2.63 0.59 3.81
N CYS A 53 -3.01 -0.42 3.03
CA CYS A 53 -2.49 -0.54 1.67
C CYS A 53 -3.04 0.54 0.73
N ASN A 54 -2.20 1.00 -0.21
CA ASN A 54 -2.56 2.01 -1.21
C ASN A 54 -3.82 1.63 -2.02
N PHE A 55 -4.08 0.33 -2.20
CA PHE A 55 -5.30 -0.14 -2.87
C PHE A 55 -6.56 0.29 -2.11
N HIS A 56 -6.56 0.11 -0.79
CA HIS A 56 -7.69 0.53 0.06
C HIS A 56 -7.76 2.06 0.15
N LEU A 57 -6.64 2.70 0.46
CA LEU A 57 -6.60 4.15 0.64
C LEU A 57 -6.95 4.93 -0.63
N SER A 58 -6.57 4.46 -1.83
CA SER A 58 -7.02 5.09 -3.08
C SER A 58 -8.52 4.99 -3.31
N ARG A 59 -9.18 3.90 -2.85
CA ARG A 59 -10.65 3.80 -2.86
C ARG A 59 -11.28 4.77 -1.88
N VAL A 60 -10.75 4.84 -0.65
CA VAL A 60 -11.20 5.81 0.37
C VAL A 60 -11.09 7.24 -0.18
N ALA A 61 -9.97 7.57 -0.84
CA ALA A 61 -9.75 8.87 -1.44
C ALA A 61 -10.87 9.26 -2.42
N VAL A 62 -11.33 8.33 -3.26
CA VAL A 62 -12.37 8.61 -4.27
C VAL A 62 -13.76 8.55 -3.66
N LEU A 63 -14.09 7.48 -2.93
CA LEU A 63 -15.46 7.17 -2.53
C LEU A 63 -15.90 7.91 -1.26
N GLN A 64 -14.97 8.24 -0.36
CA GLN A 64 -15.30 8.91 0.90
C GLN A 64 -14.93 10.39 0.89
N LEU A 65 -13.78 10.74 0.28
CA LEU A 65 -13.25 12.11 0.32
C LEU A 65 -13.47 12.89 -0.98
N GLU A 66 -13.91 12.21 -2.04
CA GLU A 66 -13.98 12.72 -3.41
C GLU A 66 -12.68 13.45 -3.83
N ALA A 67 -11.53 12.98 -3.36
CA ALA A 67 -10.23 13.63 -3.50
C ALA A 67 -9.88 13.91 -4.96
N HIS A 68 -10.33 13.06 -5.88
CA HIS A 68 -10.19 13.23 -7.33
C HIS A 68 -10.77 14.55 -7.88
N THR A 69 -11.71 15.19 -7.18
CA THR A 69 -12.28 16.50 -7.56
C THR A 69 -11.50 17.69 -6.99
N ARG A 70 -10.66 17.46 -5.98
CA ARG A 70 -9.96 18.50 -5.20
C ARG A 70 -8.43 18.45 -5.35
N ILE A 71 -7.89 17.33 -5.82
CA ILE A 71 -6.45 17.13 -5.95
C ILE A 71 -5.86 18.10 -6.99
N ASN A 72 -4.86 18.86 -6.56
CA ASN A 72 -4.12 19.78 -7.40
C ASN A 72 -2.87 19.07 -7.94
N VAL A 73 -2.87 18.80 -9.25
CA VAL A 73 -1.84 18.01 -9.95
C VAL A 73 -1.50 18.68 -11.27
N LEU A 74 -0.22 18.94 -11.52
CA LEU A 74 0.29 19.43 -12.82
C LEU A 74 0.94 18.35 -13.71
N SER A 75 0.70 17.08 -13.43
CA SER A 75 1.15 15.95 -14.23
C SER A 75 -0.01 15.38 -15.08
N VAL A 76 0.04 15.61 -16.40
CA VAL A 76 -0.98 15.09 -17.35
C VAL A 76 -1.11 13.55 -17.29
N PRO A 77 -0.01 12.76 -17.21
CA PRO A 77 -0.12 11.32 -17.04
C PRO A 77 -0.85 10.92 -15.75
N LEU A 78 -0.58 11.62 -14.64
CA LEU A 78 -1.22 11.34 -13.36
C LEU A 78 -2.70 11.72 -13.38
N GLN A 79 -3.06 12.88 -13.93
CA GLN A 79 -4.46 13.27 -14.11
C GLN A 79 -5.23 12.24 -14.95
N SER A 80 -4.65 11.78 -16.05
CA SER A 80 -5.24 10.74 -16.90
C SER A 80 -5.42 9.41 -16.14
N ALA A 81 -4.44 9.03 -15.32
CA ALA A 81 -4.51 7.82 -14.50
C ALA A 81 -5.59 7.91 -13.42
N ILE A 82 -5.73 9.07 -12.76
CA ILE A 82 -6.81 9.33 -11.80
C ILE A 82 -8.17 9.25 -12.50
N GLY A 83 -8.34 9.93 -13.64
CA GLY A 83 -9.60 9.91 -14.38
C GLY A 83 -10.00 8.51 -14.87
N ARG A 84 -9.03 7.69 -15.29
CA ARG A 84 -9.28 6.28 -15.63
C ARG A 84 -9.70 5.47 -14.41
N TYR A 85 -8.95 5.60 -13.30
CA TYR A 85 -9.24 4.88 -12.07
C TYR A 85 -10.63 5.21 -11.51
N VAL A 86 -11.01 6.49 -11.50
CA VAL A 86 -12.34 6.94 -11.05
C VAL A 86 -13.44 6.32 -11.91
N ARG A 87 -13.26 6.32 -13.24
CA ARG A 87 -14.20 5.68 -14.18
C ARG A 87 -14.35 4.19 -13.89
N GLU A 88 -13.23 3.46 -13.83
CA GLU A 88 -13.22 2.01 -13.60
C GLU A 88 -13.83 1.66 -12.23
N LEU A 89 -13.59 2.48 -11.21
CA LEU A 89 -14.13 2.30 -9.86
C LEU A 89 -15.66 2.47 -9.79
N TYR A 90 -16.23 3.44 -10.54
CA TYR A 90 -17.69 3.65 -10.56
C TYR A 90 -18.44 2.70 -11.50
N HIS A 91 -17.77 2.08 -12.46
CA HIS A 91 -18.38 1.12 -13.38
C HIS A 91 -18.24 -0.34 -12.93
N ASP A 92 -17.69 -0.57 -11.73
CA ASP A 92 -17.54 -1.89 -11.12
C ASP A 92 -16.81 -2.90 -12.03
N GLU A 93 -15.88 -2.40 -12.87
CA GLU A 93 -15.09 -3.24 -13.76
C GLU A 93 -14.15 -4.14 -12.94
N GLN A 94 -14.30 -5.45 -13.08
CA GLN A 94 -13.47 -6.44 -12.40
C GLN A 94 -12.33 -6.93 -13.31
N PRO A 95 -11.09 -7.03 -12.80
CA PRO A 95 -10.68 -6.71 -11.42
C PRO A 95 -10.54 -5.20 -11.20
N VAL A 96 -10.97 -4.72 -10.01
CA VAL A 96 -10.78 -3.31 -9.62
C VAL A 96 -9.29 -2.95 -9.71
N PRO A 97 -8.91 -1.89 -10.44
CA PRO A 97 -7.52 -1.53 -10.64
C PRO A 97 -6.87 -1.04 -9.34
N LYS A 98 -5.55 -1.14 -9.25
CA LYS A 98 -4.79 -0.40 -8.25
C LYS A 98 -4.85 1.10 -8.60
N GLY A 99 -5.40 1.91 -7.70
CA GLY A 99 -5.42 3.35 -7.87
C GLY A 99 -4.02 3.98 -7.88
N PRO A 100 -3.85 5.17 -8.49
CA PRO A 100 -2.61 5.94 -8.39
C PRO A 100 -2.20 6.17 -6.93
N LYS A 101 -0.92 5.97 -6.61
CA LYS A 101 -0.39 6.17 -5.24
C LYS A 101 -0.73 7.55 -4.69
N ALA A 102 -0.66 8.61 -5.52
CA ALA A 102 -1.00 9.97 -5.11
C ALA A 102 -2.40 10.14 -4.46
N LEU A 103 -3.38 9.28 -4.77
CA LEU A 103 -4.68 9.29 -4.10
C LEU A 103 -4.60 8.74 -2.67
N ALA A 104 -3.83 7.66 -2.46
CA ALA A 104 -3.55 7.16 -1.12
C ALA A 104 -2.79 8.20 -0.28
N ASP A 105 -1.77 8.82 -0.88
CA ASP A 105 -0.96 9.87 -0.26
C ASP A 105 -1.83 11.07 0.17
N CYS A 106 -2.90 11.39 -0.57
CA CYS A 106 -3.87 12.41 -0.16
C CYS A 106 -4.64 12.01 1.11
N VAL A 107 -5.02 10.74 1.27
CA VAL A 107 -5.71 10.28 2.49
C VAL A 107 -4.77 10.38 3.69
N GLU A 108 -3.53 9.91 3.53
CA GLU A 108 -2.48 10.04 4.56
C GLU A 108 -2.26 11.53 4.88
N ALA A 109 -2.09 12.38 3.87
CA ALA A 109 -1.92 13.81 4.09
C ALA A 109 -3.11 14.50 4.76
N VAL A 110 -4.35 14.07 4.49
CA VAL A 110 -5.54 14.57 5.20
C VAL A 110 -5.50 14.15 6.67
N ILE A 111 -5.10 12.91 6.97
CA ILE A 111 -4.91 12.44 8.36
C ILE A 111 -3.84 13.28 9.06
N GLY A 112 -2.70 13.51 8.39
CA GLY A 112 -1.63 14.35 8.92
C GLY A 112 -2.06 15.80 9.18
N ALA A 113 -2.91 16.35 8.30
CA ALA A 113 -3.49 17.68 8.48
C ALA A 113 -4.45 17.72 9.67
N ILE A 114 -5.38 16.77 9.78
CA ILE A 114 -6.32 16.67 10.92
C ILE A 114 -5.57 16.56 12.24
N TRP A 115 -4.56 15.67 12.30
CA TRP A 115 -3.71 15.52 13.48
C TRP A 115 -3.03 16.83 13.86
N SER A 116 -2.43 17.53 12.88
CA SER A 116 -1.70 18.77 13.12
C SER A 116 -2.62 19.92 13.53
N ASP A 117 -3.76 20.06 12.87
CA ASP A 117 -4.75 21.12 13.12
C ASP A 117 -5.41 20.97 14.50
N ALA A 118 -5.54 19.73 15.00
CA ALA A 118 -6.02 19.44 16.35
C ALA A 118 -4.94 19.53 17.43
N GLY A 119 -3.74 20.05 17.13
CA GLY A 119 -2.67 20.26 18.11
C GLY A 119 -1.74 19.06 18.31
N GLY A 120 -1.83 18.05 17.44
CA GLY A 120 -0.99 16.86 17.46
C GLY A 120 -1.05 16.12 18.80
N SER A 121 0.11 15.69 19.30
CA SER A 121 0.20 14.93 20.56
C SER A 121 -0.05 15.78 21.82
N ALA A 122 -0.03 17.11 21.69
CA ALA A 122 -0.25 18.03 22.80
C ALA A 122 -1.72 18.50 22.88
N GLY A 123 -2.54 18.17 21.89
CA GLY A 123 -3.97 18.49 21.84
C GLY A 123 -4.79 17.24 21.52
N ASP A 124 -5.90 17.44 20.80
CA ASP A 124 -6.88 16.40 20.47
C ASP A 124 -6.54 15.66 19.17
N GLY A 125 -5.26 15.67 18.75
CA GLY A 125 -4.80 15.09 17.49
C GLY A 125 -5.19 13.62 17.35
N TRP A 126 -5.06 12.86 18.43
CA TRP A 126 -5.40 11.44 18.46
C TRP A 126 -6.89 11.21 18.23
N ASP A 127 -7.73 11.84 19.03
CA ASP A 127 -9.18 11.65 18.95
C ASP A 127 -9.73 12.12 17.60
N ALA A 128 -9.20 13.23 17.06
CA ALA A 128 -9.60 13.75 15.76
C ALA A 128 -9.20 12.80 14.61
N ALA A 129 -7.96 12.30 14.62
CA ALA A 129 -7.47 11.37 13.60
C ALA A 129 -8.16 10.00 13.71
N GLU A 130 -8.34 9.49 14.92
CA GLU A 130 -9.02 8.23 15.18
C GLU A 130 -10.47 8.28 14.69
N LYS A 131 -11.20 9.35 15.01
CA LYS A 131 -12.57 9.56 14.52
C LYS A 131 -12.62 9.56 13.00
N PHE A 132 -11.73 10.31 12.34
CA PHE A 132 -11.68 10.35 10.88
C PHE A 132 -11.39 8.97 10.27
N ILE A 133 -10.45 8.22 10.84
CA ILE A 133 -10.06 6.88 10.36
C ILE A 133 -11.21 5.88 10.55
N LYS A 134 -11.93 5.93 11.67
CA LYS A 134 -13.14 5.11 11.90
C LYS A 134 -14.20 5.41 10.84
N ASP A 135 -14.51 6.70 10.66
CA ASP A 135 -15.63 7.14 9.83
C ASP A 135 -15.38 6.98 8.33
N ASN A 136 -14.13 6.98 7.87
CA ASN A 136 -13.79 7.00 6.44
C ASN A 136 -12.93 5.81 5.97
N VAL A 137 -12.00 5.32 6.80
CA VAL A 137 -11.08 4.24 6.40
C VAL A 137 -11.65 2.87 6.78
N PHE A 138 -12.21 2.72 7.98
CA PHE A 138 -12.80 1.45 8.43
C PHE A 138 -14.23 1.25 7.91
N SER A 139 -14.99 2.32 7.71
CA SER A 139 -16.39 2.27 7.24
C SER A 139 -16.52 1.72 5.82
N LEU A 140 -15.49 1.89 4.99
CA LEU A 140 -15.41 1.23 3.70
C LEU A 140 -15.09 -0.24 3.93
N GLU A 141 -16.13 -1.08 4.04
CA GLU A 141 -15.94 -2.53 4.11
C GLU A 141 -15.07 -2.98 2.92
N LEU A 142 -14.10 -3.84 3.21
CA LEU A 142 -13.23 -4.49 2.23
C LEU A 142 -13.99 -5.52 1.36
N ALA A 143 -15.27 -5.30 1.14
CA ALA A 143 -16.28 -6.27 0.70
C ALA A 143 -15.92 -7.00 -0.61
N ASP A 144 -14.97 -6.51 -1.40
CA ASP A 144 -14.57 -7.15 -2.66
C ASP A 144 -13.39 -8.11 -2.58
N ARG A 145 -12.82 -8.38 -1.38
CA ARG A 145 -11.70 -9.35 -1.27
C ARG A 145 -12.11 -10.82 -1.11
N ARG A 146 -13.40 -11.13 -0.92
CA ARG A 146 -13.88 -12.51 -0.69
C ARG A 146 -14.68 -13.09 -1.87
N ALA A 147 -14.05 -13.19 -3.03
CA ALA A 147 -14.39 -14.25 -4.00
C ALA A 147 -13.27 -14.41 -5.05
N MET A 148 -12.09 -14.89 -4.64
CA MET A 148 -11.29 -15.67 -5.58
C MET A 148 -11.50 -17.14 -5.22
N PRO A 149 -12.40 -17.88 -5.91
CA PRO A 149 -12.44 -19.31 -5.74
C PRO A 149 -11.04 -19.83 -6.08
N ARG A 150 -10.38 -20.46 -5.11
CA ARG A 150 -9.23 -21.31 -5.41
C ARG A 150 -9.75 -22.31 -6.43
N SER A 151 -9.24 -22.24 -7.65
CA SER A 151 -9.54 -23.24 -8.65
C SER A 151 -9.33 -24.59 -7.99
N ASP A 152 -10.40 -25.37 -7.85
CA ASP A 152 -10.31 -26.76 -7.45
C ASP A 152 -9.26 -27.40 -8.35
N ARG A 153 -8.13 -27.78 -7.75
CA ARG A 153 -7.21 -28.70 -8.39
C ARG A 153 -8.01 -29.97 -8.59
N LYS A 154 -8.60 -30.13 -9.78
CA LYS A 154 -9.11 -31.42 -10.22
C LYS A 154 -7.90 -32.34 -10.35
N ASP A 155 -7.71 -33.16 -9.33
CA ASP A 155 -7.02 -34.43 -9.48
C ASP A 155 -7.84 -35.28 -10.46
N GLY A 156 -7.29 -35.48 -11.65
CA GLY A 156 -7.89 -36.28 -12.72
C GLY A 156 -6.84 -36.64 -13.75
N GLY A 157 -6.52 -37.94 -13.84
CA GLY A 157 -5.43 -38.52 -14.62
C GLY A 157 -5.58 -38.48 -16.16
N PRO A 158 -4.83 -39.34 -16.86
CA PRO A 158 -4.04 -38.94 -18.02
C PRO A 158 -4.84 -38.91 -19.33
N GLY A 159 -4.67 -37.83 -20.09
CA GLY A 159 -5.27 -37.64 -21.41
C GLY A 159 -4.23 -37.14 -22.41
N SER A 160 -3.95 -37.99 -23.40
CA SER A 160 -3.09 -37.83 -24.56
C SER A 160 -3.50 -36.75 -25.56
N GLY A 161 -2.53 -36.06 -26.19
CA GLY A 161 -2.70 -35.45 -27.52
C GLY A 161 -2.30 -33.97 -27.65
N PRO A 162 -1.91 -33.48 -28.85
CA PRO A 162 -0.65 -32.75 -28.99
C PRO A 162 -0.74 -31.30 -29.52
N GLY A 163 0.35 -30.55 -29.32
CA GLY A 163 0.68 -29.31 -30.05
C GLY A 163 0.34 -28.03 -29.27
N GLY A 164 1.20 -27.03 -29.13
CA GLY A 164 2.53 -26.77 -29.65
C GLY A 164 3.03 -25.46 -29.02
N GLY A 165 4.34 -25.20 -29.09
CA GLY A 165 4.86 -23.84 -28.91
C GLY A 165 5.85 -23.61 -27.78
N ARG A 166 7.14 -23.69 -28.16
CA ARG A 166 8.29 -22.93 -27.60
C ARG A 166 8.69 -23.19 -26.14
N ARG A 167 9.46 -24.27 -25.93
CA ARG A 167 10.41 -24.40 -24.83
C ARG A 167 11.49 -23.31 -24.91
N LYS A 168 11.54 -22.40 -23.94
CA LYS A 168 12.75 -21.58 -23.69
C LYS A 168 13.85 -22.49 -23.16
N ARG A 169 14.91 -22.67 -23.95
CA ARG A 169 16.12 -23.41 -23.57
C ARG A 169 16.79 -22.72 -22.37
N ARG A 170 16.78 -23.37 -21.20
CA ARG A 170 17.73 -23.07 -20.12
C ARG A 170 19.11 -23.55 -20.57
N ARG A 171 20.08 -22.63 -20.69
CA ARG A 171 21.49 -22.98 -20.85
C ARG A 171 21.95 -23.65 -19.54
N ARG A 172 22.35 -24.92 -19.63
CA ARG A 172 23.03 -25.65 -18.57
C ARG A 172 24.48 -25.17 -18.55
N ILE A 173 24.93 -24.63 -17.41
CA ILE A 173 26.36 -24.44 -17.11
C ILE A 173 26.84 -25.77 -16.51
N PRO A 174 27.86 -26.45 -17.07
CA PRO A 174 28.40 -27.68 -16.49
C PRO A 174 29.19 -27.35 -15.21
N GLY A 175 28.94 -28.09 -14.11
CA GLY A 175 29.86 -28.12 -12.96
C GLY A 175 29.30 -27.81 -11.56
N LEU A 176 27.98 -27.67 -11.35
CA LEU A 176 27.43 -27.50 -10.01
C LEU A 176 26.37 -28.57 -9.73
N GLN A 177 26.77 -29.58 -8.95
CA GLN A 177 25.86 -30.48 -8.26
C GLN A 177 25.05 -29.65 -7.26
N ALA A 178 23.72 -29.81 -7.29
CA ALA A 178 22.83 -29.22 -6.31
C ALA A 178 22.71 -30.20 -5.15
N ASP A 179 23.36 -29.88 -4.04
CA ASP A 179 23.09 -30.54 -2.77
C ASP A 179 21.84 -29.95 -2.12
N ASP A 180 20.98 -30.87 -1.76
CA ASP A 180 19.68 -30.70 -1.14
C ASP A 180 19.88 -30.38 0.34
N THR A 181 19.79 -29.11 0.73
CA THR A 181 19.58 -28.73 2.15
C THR A 181 18.73 -27.47 2.22
N GLY A 182 17.68 -27.55 3.02
CA GLY A 182 16.70 -26.50 3.20
C GLY A 182 17.22 -25.30 3.99
N GLN A 183 16.30 -24.31 4.08
CA GLN A 183 16.36 -23.08 4.86
C GLN A 183 17.25 -21.96 4.29
N THR A 184 16.65 -20.82 3.92
CA THR A 184 16.44 -19.71 4.87
C THR A 184 15.97 -18.44 4.17
N ASN A 185 15.10 -17.73 4.89
CA ASN A 185 14.61 -16.39 4.63
C ASN A 185 15.75 -15.35 4.57
N ALA A 186 15.82 -14.62 3.47
CA ALA A 186 16.70 -13.47 3.34
C ALA A 186 16.06 -12.22 3.95
N ARG A 187 16.28 -11.97 5.25
CA ARG A 187 16.22 -10.60 5.84
C ARG A 187 16.89 -10.40 7.21
N CYS A 188 17.76 -11.31 7.66
CA CYS A 188 18.49 -11.16 8.94
C CYS A 188 20.03 -11.10 8.80
N ALA A 189 20.57 -10.88 7.59
CA ALA A 189 22.02 -10.93 7.33
C ALA A 189 22.65 -9.58 6.95
N ARG A 190 22.21 -8.48 7.57
CA ARG A 190 22.89 -7.16 7.44
C ARG A 190 23.36 -6.51 8.73
N GLN A 191 23.12 -7.11 9.91
CA GLN A 191 23.57 -6.54 11.18
C GLN A 191 24.79 -7.25 11.82
N ALA A 192 25.20 -8.43 11.36
CA ALA A 192 26.27 -9.21 12.00
C ALA A 192 27.66 -9.11 11.34
N LYS A 193 27.90 -8.14 10.45
CA LYS A 193 29.21 -7.97 9.77
C LYS A 193 29.96 -6.66 10.13
N ARG A 194 29.46 -5.88 11.09
CA ARG A 194 30.10 -4.63 11.53
C ARG A 194 30.84 -4.70 12.88
N ASP A 195 30.55 -5.71 13.71
CA ASP A 195 31.14 -5.80 15.06
C ASP A 195 32.29 -6.81 15.22
N GLY A 196 32.76 -7.42 14.12
CA GLY A 196 33.86 -8.41 14.14
C GLY A 196 35.26 -7.86 13.86
N ARG A 197 35.44 -6.54 13.67
CA ARG A 197 36.74 -5.92 13.35
C ARG A 197 37.27 -5.03 14.48
N ARG A 198 37.27 -5.53 15.71
CA ARG A 198 38.13 -5.02 16.80
C ARG A 198 38.52 -6.15 17.74
N SER A 199 39.43 -7.02 17.30
CA SER A 199 40.31 -7.74 18.22
C SER A 199 41.41 -8.48 17.45
N ARG A 200 42.65 -8.29 17.90
CA ARG A 200 43.91 -9.02 17.60
C ARG A 200 44.93 -8.28 16.71
N ALA A 201 45.69 -7.40 17.38
CA ALA A 201 47.16 -7.40 17.31
C ALA A 201 47.70 -8.64 18.08
N PRO A 202 48.95 -9.08 17.93
CA PRO A 202 50.17 -8.28 18.14
C PRO A 202 50.86 -7.81 16.87
#